data_AF-A0A8H9GWM9-F1
#
_entry.id   AF-A0A8H9GWM9-F1
#
_cell.length_a   1.000
_cell.length_b   1.000
_cell.length_c   1.000
_cell.angle_alpha   90.00
_cell.angle_beta   90.00
_cell.angle_gamma   90.00
#
_symmetry.space_group_name_H-M   'P 1'
#
loop_
_entity.id
_entity.type
_entity.pdbx_description
1 polymer ?
#
loop_
_entity_poly.entity_id
_entity_poly.type
_entity_poly.pdbx_seq_one_letter_code
_entity_poly.pdbx_strand_id
1 'polypeptide(L)'
;MGTSVGAGMVGAGMVGAGMVGAVVVVMMRAILPHATDIPASGDSRTPDGDRCHDVRQQMKEVAMSDIDVKFGWLSGAGPLGSVFGVSFVRGLAPREALVRLGVDESTIDEMTFEELDENAEECLESSDGIDAGWAGAVRMGDWTVLVEPGGWRVAAGTGVLERLSQGAEVVAVSRHDYASDDFAHAIDGRLITQFEPLASHLRSGDDPDRWIGAMRDLGLGLNGFDDPLPEDPIGAAFALAGVITGVDLSPALLEMTFLAGTTNPDD
;
A
#
# COMPACT_ATOMS: atom_id res chain seq x y z
N MET A 1 66.41 -31.75 -8.77
CA MET A 1 65.59 -32.91 -8.37
C MET A 1 64.37 -32.31 -7.68
N GLY A 2 63.14 -32.33 -8.19
CA GLY A 2 62.46 -33.27 -9.10
C GLY A 2 61.38 -34.01 -8.29
N THR A 3 60.11 -34.18 -8.69
CA THR A 3 59.44 -33.92 -10.00
C THR A 3 57.94 -33.58 -9.84
N SER A 4 57.30 -33.19 -10.96
CA SER A 4 55.85 -33.22 -11.26
C SER A 4 55.26 -34.67 -11.19
N VAL A 5 53.97 -35.01 -11.42
CA VAL A 5 52.77 -34.50 -12.18
C VAL A 5 51.50 -34.91 -11.36
N GLY A 6 50.25 -34.38 -11.49
CA GLY A 6 49.56 -33.46 -12.42
C GLY A 6 48.33 -32.79 -11.74
N ALA A 7 47.32 -32.16 -12.37
CA ALA A 7 46.60 -32.28 -13.66
C ALA A 7 45.28 -33.10 -13.59
N GLY A 8 44.13 -32.42 -13.65
CA GLY A 8 42.76 -32.98 -13.72
C GLY A 8 41.75 -31.87 -14.06
N MET A 9 40.77 -32.13 -14.93
CA MET A 9 39.95 -31.10 -15.60
C MET A 9 38.53 -31.60 -15.91
N VAL A 10 37.59 -30.65 -16.07
CA VAL A 10 36.19 -30.79 -16.55
C VAL A 10 35.19 -31.39 -15.55
N GLY A 11 34.09 -30.66 -15.35
CA GLY A 11 32.89 -31.10 -14.64
C GLY A 11 31.86 -29.96 -14.62
N ALA A 12 30.85 -30.01 -15.50
CA ALA A 12 29.85 -28.96 -15.63
C ALA A 12 28.62 -29.22 -14.74
N GLY A 13 27.99 -28.16 -14.24
CA GLY A 13 26.72 -28.21 -13.50
C GLY A 13 25.99 -26.88 -13.67
N MET A 14 24.91 -26.88 -14.46
CA MET A 14 24.21 -25.66 -14.89
C MET A 14 22.72 -25.76 -14.53
N VAL A 15 22.34 -25.13 -13.41
CA VAL A 15 20.95 -24.88 -12.99
C VAL A 15 20.97 -23.57 -12.17
N GLY A 16 20.04 -22.62 -12.30
CA GLY A 16 18.92 -22.55 -13.24
C GLY A 16 17.71 -21.84 -12.66
N ALA A 17 17.81 -20.52 -12.46
CA ALA A 17 16.68 -19.66 -12.07
C ALA A 17 16.81 -18.24 -12.68
N GLY A 18 15.73 -17.59 -13.11
CA GLY A 18 14.40 -18.22 -13.16
C GLY A 18 13.17 -17.40 -13.50
N MET A 19 13.20 -16.06 -13.51
CA MET A 19 12.07 -15.25 -14.02
C MET A 19 12.57 -13.90 -14.52
N VAL A 20 11.97 -13.41 -15.61
CA VAL A 20 12.14 -12.06 -16.15
C VAL A 20 10.74 -11.48 -16.31
N GLY A 21 10.51 -10.27 -15.79
CA GLY A 21 9.21 -9.61 -15.87
C GLY A 21 8.74 -9.43 -17.31
N ALA A 22 7.57 -9.97 -17.64
CA ALA A 22 7.02 -9.93 -18.99
C ALA A 22 6.25 -8.62 -19.21
N VAL A 23 6.94 -7.59 -19.72
CA VAL A 23 6.28 -6.34 -20.17
C VAL A 23 5.48 -6.62 -21.45
N VAL A 24 4.15 -6.69 -21.33
CA VAL A 24 3.25 -7.01 -22.44
C VAL A 24 2.78 -5.74 -23.15
N VAL A 25 3.49 -5.34 -24.20
CA VAL A 25 3.04 -4.30 -25.15
C VAL A 25 2.31 -4.96 -26.32
N VAL A 26 0.97 -4.91 -26.33
CA VAL A 26 0.15 -5.32 -27.48
C VAL A 26 -0.29 -4.09 -28.27
N MET A 27 0.15 -4.02 -29.53
CA MET A 27 -0.26 -2.97 -30.48
C MET A 27 -0.97 -3.61 -31.67
N MET A 28 -2.27 -3.36 -31.88
CA MET A 28 -2.93 -3.76 -33.12
C MET A 28 -4.13 -2.87 -33.52
N ARG A 29 -4.36 -2.76 -34.84
CA ARG A 29 -5.45 -1.97 -35.45
C ARG A 29 -6.45 -2.89 -36.16
N ALA A 30 -7.74 -2.60 -36.01
CA ALA A 30 -8.81 -2.85 -36.98
C ALA A 30 -9.79 -1.67 -36.85
N ILE A 31 -10.17 -0.89 -37.88
CA ILE A 31 -10.77 -1.21 -39.20
C ILE A 31 -12.18 -1.80 -39.04
N LEU A 32 -13.19 -0.93 -39.14
CA LEU A 32 -14.62 -1.24 -39.17
C LEU A 32 -15.13 -1.60 -40.58
N PRO A 33 -16.17 -2.43 -40.67
CA PRO A 33 -17.20 -2.36 -41.70
C PRO A 33 -18.54 -1.76 -41.17
N HIS A 34 -19.36 -1.21 -42.07
CA HIS A 34 -20.69 -0.64 -41.79
C HIS A 34 -21.84 -1.65 -42.01
N ALA A 35 -23.08 -1.20 -41.71
CA ALA A 35 -24.41 -1.78 -41.98
C ALA A 35 -24.97 -2.70 -40.85
N THR A 36 -26.25 -2.64 -40.46
CA THR A 36 -27.39 -1.79 -40.93
C THR A 36 -28.51 -1.70 -39.87
N ASP A 37 -29.31 -0.62 -39.88
CA ASP A 37 -30.50 -0.46 -39.03
C ASP A 37 -31.71 -1.32 -39.46
N ILE A 38 -32.40 -1.93 -38.48
CA ILE A 38 -33.84 -2.29 -38.49
C ILE A 38 -34.37 -2.09 -37.05
N PRO A 39 -35.58 -1.55 -36.81
CA PRO A 39 -35.91 -0.87 -35.54
C PRO A 39 -36.52 -1.75 -34.43
N ALA A 40 -36.62 -1.16 -33.24
CA ALA A 40 -37.06 -1.80 -31.99
C ALA A 40 -38.57 -2.05 -31.87
N SER A 41 -38.92 -3.09 -31.10
CA SER A 41 -40.24 -3.27 -30.48
C SER A 41 -40.11 -4.17 -29.24
N GLY A 42 -40.67 -3.77 -28.10
CA GLY A 42 -40.63 -4.56 -26.86
C GLY A 42 -40.17 -3.79 -25.62
N ASP A 43 -40.85 -2.69 -25.29
CA ASP A 43 -40.65 -2.05 -23.99
C ASP A 43 -41.15 -2.98 -22.86
N SER A 44 -40.25 -3.28 -21.92
CA SER A 44 -40.56 -3.89 -20.63
C SER A 44 -39.60 -3.41 -19.54
N ARG A 45 -39.26 -2.11 -19.56
CA ARG A 45 -38.56 -1.48 -18.43
C ARG A 45 -39.40 -1.60 -17.16
N THR A 46 -38.95 -2.43 -16.22
CA THR A 46 -39.48 -2.44 -14.86
C THR A 46 -38.92 -1.20 -14.12
N PRO A 47 -39.72 -0.18 -13.76
CA PRO A 47 -39.20 1.14 -13.34
C PRO A 47 -38.49 1.20 -11.97
N ASP A 48 -38.23 0.03 -11.38
CA ASP A 48 -37.61 -0.19 -10.07
C ASP A 48 -36.13 -0.58 -10.21
N GLY A 49 -35.78 -1.36 -11.25
CA GLY A 49 -34.42 -1.82 -11.50
C GLY A 49 -33.49 -0.65 -11.84
N ASP A 50 -33.83 0.10 -12.89
CA ASP A 50 -33.12 1.31 -13.33
C ASP A 50 -32.93 2.29 -12.18
N ARG A 51 -33.97 2.51 -11.35
CA ARG A 51 -33.93 3.48 -10.23
C ARG A 51 -33.08 3.02 -9.05
N CYS A 52 -33.03 1.71 -8.79
CA CYS A 52 -32.14 1.13 -7.78
C CYS A 52 -30.67 1.15 -8.25
N HIS A 53 -30.43 1.04 -9.56
CA HIS A 53 -29.10 1.26 -10.14
C HIS A 53 -28.68 2.74 -10.04
N ASP A 54 -29.55 3.66 -10.43
CA ASP A 54 -29.33 5.12 -10.41
C ASP A 54 -28.94 5.62 -9.00
N VAL A 55 -29.70 5.23 -7.97
CA VAL A 55 -29.39 5.56 -6.56
C VAL A 55 -28.07 4.95 -6.09
N ARG A 56 -27.70 3.75 -6.57
CA ARG A 56 -26.41 3.12 -6.22
C ARG A 56 -25.21 3.81 -6.89
N GLN A 57 -25.36 4.26 -8.13
CA GLN A 57 -24.31 5.05 -8.79
C GLN A 57 -24.16 6.40 -8.10
N GLN A 58 -25.28 7.10 -7.80
CA GLN A 58 -25.23 8.37 -7.09
C GLN A 58 -24.61 8.25 -5.68
N MET A 59 -24.87 7.15 -4.96
CA MET A 59 -24.23 6.88 -3.65
C MET A 59 -22.73 6.60 -3.77
N LYS A 60 -22.27 5.97 -4.86
CA LYS A 60 -20.85 5.77 -5.14
C LYS A 60 -20.16 7.09 -5.45
N GLU A 61 -20.72 7.89 -6.37
CA GLU A 61 -20.20 9.22 -6.71
C GLU A 61 -20.02 10.10 -5.46
N VAL A 62 -21.01 10.08 -4.55
CA VAL A 62 -20.91 10.80 -3.26
C VAL A 62 -19.80 10.21 -2.39
N ALA A 63 -19.76 8.89 -2.18
CA ALA A 63 -18.74 8.24 -1.35
C ALA A 63 -17.31 8.42 -1.89
N MET A 64 -17.13 8.45 -3.21
CA MET A 64 -15.87 8.77 -3.88
C MET A 64 -15.50 10.24 -3.65
N SER A 65 -16.44 11.18 -3.81
CA SER A 65 -16.19 12.59 -3.50
C SER A 65 -15.89 12.85 -2.00
N ASP A 66 -16.43 12.04 -1.10
CA ASP A 66 -16.11 12.08 0.34
C ASP A 66 -14.70 11.51 0.62
N ILE A 67 -14.20 10.54 -0.19
CA ILE A 67 -12.82 10.04 -0.14
C ILE A 67 -11.86 11.16 -0.56
N ASP A 68 -12.05 11.77 -1.73
CA ASP A 68 -11.24 12.89 -2.22
C ASP A 68 -11.15 14.04 -1.20
N VAL A 69 -12.30 14.43 -0.61
CA VAL A 69 -12.37 15.49 0.39
C VAL A 69 -11.69 15.11 1.71
N LYS A 70 -11.73 13.84 2.12
CA LYS A 70 -11.12 13.36 3.37
C LYS A 70 -9.63 13.08 3.25
N PHE A 71 -9.19 12.51 2.13
CA PHE A 71 -7.86 11.95 1.95
C PHE A 71 -7.01 12.70 0.93
N GLY A 72 -7.54 13.65 0.15
CA GLY A 72 -6.79 14.44 -0.84
C GLY A 72 -5.64 15.30 -0.28
N TRP A 73 -5.44 15.35 1.04
CA TRP A 73 -4.23 15.88 1.68
C TRP A 73 -3.03 14.93 1.59
N LEU A 74 -3.26 13.64 1.32
CA LEU A 74 -2.26 12.59 1.08
C LEU A 74 -1.80 12.56 -0.40
N SER A 75 -2.41 13.38 -1.26
CA SER A 75 -2.31 13.31 -2.72
C SER A 75 -1.49 14.48 -3.28
N GLY A 76 -0.68 14.22 -4.32
CA GLY A 76 0.25 15.21 -4.87
C GLY A 76 1.37 15.58 -3.89
N ALA A 77 1.70 16.87 -3.78
CA ALA A 77 2.69 17.39 -2.82
C ALA A 77 2.03 17.74 -1.47
N GLY A 78 1.41 16.74 -0.84
CA GLY A 78 0.89 16.84 0.52
C GLY A 78 2.01 16.81 1.57
N PRO A 79 1.70 17.03 2.86
CA PRO A 79 2.70 17.08 3.94
C PRO A 79 3.34 15.73 4.29
N LEU A 80 3.09 14.65 3.54
CA LEU A 80 3.85 13.39 3.62
C LEU A 80 4.74 13.16 2.37
N GLY A 81 4.84 14.14 1.46
CA GLY A 81 5.66 14.04 0.26
C GLY A 81 5.10 13.11 -0.84
N SER A 82 6.01 12.59 -1.67
CA SER A 82 5.73 11.71 -2.82
C SER A 82 5.95 10.21 -2.55
N VAL A 83 6.59 9.88 -1.43
CA VAL A 83 6.78 8.51 -0.93
C VAL A 83 6.55 8.53 0.58
N PHE A 84 5.66 7.68 1.10
CA PHE A 84 5.45 7.53 2.53
C PHE A 84 4.71 6.24 2.89
N GLY A 85 4.97 5.74 4.10
CA GLY A 85 4.25 4.64 4.73
C GLY A 85 3.46 5.11 5.94
N VAL A 86 2.25 4.56 6.13
CA VAL A 86 1.45 4.77 7.34
C VAL A 86 0.89 3.41 7.79
N SER A 87 1.24 3.00 9.01
CA SER A 87 0.92 1.67 9.53
C SER A 87 0.19 1.73 10.87
N PHE A 88 -1.03 1.23 10.88
CA PHE A 88 -1.88 1.10 12.06
C PHE A 88 -1.58 -0.25 12.75
N VAL A 89 -1.07 -0.20 13.97
CA VAL A 89 -0.62 -1.37 14.76
C VAL A 89 -1.44 -1.49 16.05
N ARG A 90 -2.29 -2.50 16.15
CA ARG A 90 -3.16 -2.71 17.32
C ARG A 90 -2.41 -3.35 18.48
N GLY A 91 -2.65 -2.86 19.69
CA GLY A 91 -2.21 -3.50 20.93
C GLY A 91 -0.76 -3.24 21.34
N LEU A 92 0.12 -2.80 20.43
CA LEU A 92 1.49 -2.41 20.77
C LEU A 92 1.58 -0.96 21.29
N ALA A 93 2.63 -0.66 22.05
CA ALA A 93 2.98 0.72 22.41
C ALA A 93 3.80 1.42 21.30
N PRO A 94 3.77 2.76 21.17
CA PRO A 94 4.54 3.49 20.15
C PRO A 94 6.03 3.11 20.11
N ARG A 95 6.72 3.11 21.26
CA ARG A 95 8.12 2.65 21.38
C ARG A 95 8.32 1.20 20.95
N GLU A 96 7.39 0.29 21.27
CA GLU A 96 7.50 -1.12 20.89
C GLU A 96 7.29 -1.32 19.38
N ALA A 97 6.36 -0.59 18.77
CA ALA A 97 6.13 -0.62 17.33
C ALA A 97 7.36 -0.13 16.55
N LEU A 98 8.00 0.96 16.99
CA LEU A 98 9.26 1.47 16.43
C LEU A 98 10.39 0.43 16.54
N VAL A 99 10.58 -0.18 17.71
CA VAL A 99 11.63 -1.20 17.90
C VAL A 99 11.39 -2.46 17.04
N ARG A 100 10.14 -2.83 16.77
CA ARG A 100 9.81 -3.95 15.85
C ARG A 100 9.91 -3.58 14.36
N LEU A 101 9.70 -2.31 14.01
CA LEU A 101 9.91 -1.76 12.68
C LEU A 101 11.40 -1.88 12.28
N GLY A 102 12.29 -1.57 13.23
CA GLY A 102 13.75 -1.59 13.06
C GLY A 102 14.46 -0.34 13.60
N VAL A 103 13.76 0.50 14.37
CA VAL A 103 14.30 1.74 14.96
C VAL A 103 15.22 1.42 16.14
N ASP A 104 16.41 2.04 16.16
CA ASP A 104 17.33 1.95 17.30
C ASP A 104 16.69 2.61 18.54
N GLU A 105 16.38 1.80 19.56
CA GLU A 105 15.72 2.25 20.79
C GLU A 105 16.46 3.40 21.50
N SER A 106 17.79 3.48 21.33
CA SER A 106 18.63 4.53 21.91
C SER A 106 18.49 5.89 21.22
N THR A 107 17.85 5.93 20.04
CA THR A 107 17.56 7.15 19.27
C THR A 107 16.12 7.63 19.42
N ILE A 108 15.24 6.84 20.05
CA ILE A 108 13.82 7.19 20.18
C ILE A 108 13.61 8.29 21.23
N ASP A 109 13.25 9.48 20.78
CA ASP A 109 12.88 10.65 21.61
C ASP A 109 11.52 11.24 21.17
N GLU A 110 11.03 12.28 21.86
CA GLU A 110 9.81 13.03 21.46
C GLU A 110 10.12 14.08 20.38
N MET A 111 9.33 14.10 19.30
CA MET A 111 9.48 15.03 18.15
C MET A 111 8.12 15.52 17.63
N THR A 112 8.12 16.68 16.96
CA THR A 112 7.03 17.10 16.05
C THR A 112 7.09 16.33 14.73
N PHE A 113 6.04 16.43 13.91
CA PHE A 113 6.10 15.91 12.55
C PHE A 113 7.10 16.68 11.66
N GLU A 114 7.22 18.01 11.83
CA GLU A 114 8.17 18.86 11.08
C GLU A 114 9.62 18.39 11.32
N GLU A 115 10.01 18.18 12.58
CA GLU A 115 11.33 17.63 12.94
C GLU A 115 11.55 16.20 12.40
N LEU A 116 10.53 15.36 12.35
CA LEU A 116 10.62 14.01 11.77
C LEU A 116 10.82 14.03 10.24
N ASP A 117 10.10 14.90 9.54
CA ASP A 117 10.15 15.04 8.08
C ASP A 117 11.51 15.63 7.65
N GLU A 118 12.01 16.67 8.34
CA GLU A 118 13.36 17.24 8.11
C GLU A 118 14.47 16.19 8.30
N ASN A 119 14.41 15.39 9.39
CA ASN A 119 15.39 14.33 9.64
C ASN A 119 15.32 13.19 8.59
N ALA A 120 14.13 12.88 8.07
CA ALA A 120 13.93 11.89 7.02
C ALA A 120 14.46 12.40 5.66
N GLU A 121 14.25 13.67 5.31
CA GLU A 121 14.79 14.29 4.09
C GLU A 121 16.33 14.37 4.14
N GLU A 122 16.94 14.83 5.24
CA GLU A 122 18.40 14.84 5.41
C GLU A 122 19.00 13.42 5.28
N CYS A 123 18.32 12.41 5.82
CA CYS A 123 18.76 11.02 5.72
C CYS A 123 18.64 10.50 4.28
N LEU A 124 17.54 10.78 3.59
CA LEU A 124 17.30 10.38 2.20
C LEU A 124 18.29 11.04 1.21
N GLU A 125 18.63 12.32 1.41
CA GLU A 125 19.72 12.97 0.66
C GLU A 125 21.06 12.29 0.93
N SER A 126 21.34 11.90 2.18
CA SER A 126 22.60 11.25 2.56
C SER A 126 22.74 9.80 2.05
N SER A 127 21.63 9.15 1.70
CA SER A 127 21.57 7.74 1.29
C SER A 127 21.53 7.52 -0.23
N ASP A 128 21.86 8.54 -1.04
CA ASP A 128 21.66 8.57 -2.50
C ASP A 128 20.18 8.30 -2.91
N GLY A 129 19.21 8.60 -2.03
CA GLY A 129 17.78 8.38 -2.27
C GLY A 129 17.30 6.94 -2.09
N ILE A 130 17.98 6.13 -1.26
CA ILE A 130 17.72 4.69 -1.12
C ILE A 130 16.81 4.37 0.07
N ASP A 131 17.05 4.98 1.23
CA ASP A 131 16.26 4.83 2.45
C ASP A 131 16.19 6.18 3.17
N ALA A 132 15.00 6.57 3.63
CA ALA A 132 14.78 7.78 4.43
C ALA A 132 15.07 7.56 5.92
N GLY A 133 15.28 6.30 6.35
CA GLY A 133 15.99 5.97 7.59
C GLY A 133 15.32 6.40 8.90
N TRP A 134 14.06 6.84 8.88
CA TRP A 134 13.35 7.41 10.03
C TRP A 134 11.89 6.98 10.09
N ALA A 135 11.35 6.89 11.31
CA ALA A 135 9.93 6.68 11.53
C ALA A 135 9.43 7.32 12.84
N GLY A 136 8.19 7.79 12.82
CA GLY A 136 7.46 8.29 13.97
C GLY A 136 6.32 7.37 14.40
N ALA A 137 5.93 7.45 15.67
CA ALA A 137 4.82 6.70 16.25
C ALA A 137 3.98 7.53 17.23
N VAL A 138 2.66 7.52 17.06
CA VAL A 138 1.67 8.12 17.98
C VAL A 138 0.61 7.10 18.39
N ARG A 139 -0.16 7.38 19.45
CA ARG A 139 -1.25 6.51 19.91
C ARG A 139 -2.63 7.11 19.64
N MET A 140 -3.47 6.37 18.92
CA MET A 140 -4.87 6.67 18.65
C MET A 140 -5.75 5.52 19.20
N GLY A 141 -6.09 5.60 20.49
CA GLY A 141 -6.91 4.59 21.17
C GLY A 141 -6.19 3.24 21.36
N ASP A 142 -6.79 2.17 20.82
CA ASP A 142 -6.24 0.80 20.79
C ASP A 142 -5.06 0.65 19.81
N TRP A 143 -4.92 1.59 18.87
CA TRP A 143 -3.95 1.53 17.77
C TRP A 143 -2.81 2.51 18.00
N THR A 144 -1.58 2.04 17.78
CA THR A 144 -0.44 2.89 17.46
C THR A 144 -0.47 3.18 15.97
N VAL A 145 -0.24 4.43 15.56
CA VAL A 145 -0.06 4.81 14.15
C VAL A 145 1.42 5.11 13.96
N LEU A 146 2.07 4.35 13.08
CA LEU A 146 3.40 4.63 12.56
C LEU A 146 3.29 5.51 11.31
N VAL A 147 4.25 6.41 11.12
CA VAL A 147 4.44 7.20 9.91
C VAL A 147 5.92 7.09 9.51
N GLU A 148 6.15 6.75 8.23
CA GLU A 148 7.45 6.56 7.59
C GLU A 148 7.57 7.57 6.43
N PRO A 149 7.99 8.84 6.64
CA PRO A 149 8.24 9.76 5.53
C PRO A 149 9.37 9.21 4.65
N GLY A 150 9.18 9.18 3.33
CA GLY A 150 10.10 8.53 2.38
C GLY A 150 10.18 6.99 2.48
N GLY A 151 9.58 6.38 3.50
CA GLY A 151 9.56 4.93 3.71
C GLY A 151 8.33 4.23 3.14
N TRP A 152 8.38 2.91 3.10
CA TRP A 152 7.36 2.04 2.48
C TRP A 152 7.42 0.59 2.99
N ARG A 153 8.28 0.31 3.98
CA ARG A 153 8.82 -1.04 4.23
C ARG A 153 7.80 -2.01 4.84
N VAL A 154 6.80 -1.49 5.56
CA VAL A 154 5.74 -2.30 6.18
C VAL A 154 4.67 -2.73 5.18
N ALA A 155 4.22 -1.81 4.32
CA ALA A 155 3.08 -2.06 3.42
C ALA A 155 3.43 -3.05 2.30
N ALA A 156 4.66 -3.01 1.79
CA ALA A 156 5.17 -3.93 0.76
C ALA A 156 5.29 -5.41 1.17
N GLY A 157 4.72 -5.83 2.31
CA GLY A 157 4.65 -7.24 2.73
C GLY A 157 5.99 -7.86 3.11
N THR A 158 6.99 -7.04 3.44
CA THR A 158 8.34 -7.51 3.81
C THR A 158 8.36 -8.22 5.17
N GLY A 159 9.50 -8.79 5.55
CA GLY A 159 9.68 -9.38 6.89
C GLY A 159 9.40 -8.40 8.04
N VAL A 160 9.44 -7.09 7.80
CA VAL A 160 9.03 -6.05 8.75
C VAL A 160 7.55 -6.22 9.16
N LEU A 161 6.66 -6.52 8.21
CA LEU A 161 5.23 -6.75 8.48
C LEU A 161 5.01 -7.99 9.34
N GLU A 162 5.77 -9.07 9.09
CA GLU A 162 5.76 -10.26 9.94
C GLU A 162 6.24 -9.92 11.36
N ARG A 163 7.40 -9.27 11.53
CA ARG A 163 7.95 -8.85 12.84
C ARG A 163 6.96 -8.00 13.62
N LEU A 164 6.37 -7.00 12.96
CA LEU A 164 5.47 -6.03 13.56
C LEU A 164 4.13 -6.65 13.99
N SER A 165 3.60 -7.60 13.21
CA SER A 165 2.29 -8.22 13.46
C SER A 165 2.28 -9.42 14.43
N GLN A 166 3.44 -9.93 14.90
CA GLN A 166 3.48 -11.01 15.90
C GLN A 166 2.69 -10.66 17.18
N GLY A 167 1.65 -11.43 17.53
CA GLY A 167 0.77 -11.11 18.67
C GLY A 167 -0.04 -9.80 18.53
N ALA A 168 -0.13 -9.23 17.32
CA ALA A 168 -0.77 -7.96 17.03
C ALA A 168 -1.65 -8.05 15.76
N GLU A 169 -2.30 -6.94 15.41
CA GLU A 169 -2.97 -6.74 14.12
C GLU A 169 -2.39 -5.48 13.47
N VAL A 170 -2.02 -5.57 12.20
CA VAL A 170 -1.38 -4.48 11.43
C VAL A 170 -2.17 -4.25 10.15
N VAL A 171 -2.52 -2.99 9.89
CA VAL A 171 -2.93 -2.52 8.56
C VAL A 171 -1.91 -1.47 8.12
N ALA A 172 -1.32 -1.64 6.94
CA ALA A 172 -0.30 -0.76 6.41
C ALA A 172 -0.67 -0.30 5.00
N VAL A 173 -0.43 0.97 4.71
CA VAL A 173 -0.63 1.58 3.40
C VAL A 173 0.59 2.43 3.08
N SER A 174 1.15 2.31 1.87
CA SER A 174 2.20 3.21 1.39
C SER A 174 1.87 3.78 0.02
N ARG A 175 2.23 5.04 -0.18
CA ARG A 175 2.31 5.69 -1.48
C ARG A 175 3.76 5.71 -1.95
N HIS A 176 4.01 5.49 -3.24
CA HIS A 176 5.36 5.59 -3.80
C HIS A 176 5.33 6.03 -5.27
N ASP A 177 5.32 7.35 -5.53
CA ASP A 177 5.18 7.94 -6.88
C ASP A 177 6.19 7.42 -7.94
N TYR A 178 7.31 6.85 -7.52
CA TYR A 178 8.37 6.29 -8.38
C TYR A 178 8.36 4.76 -8.50
N ALA A 179 7.42 4.05 -7.87
CA ALA A 179 7.33 2.58 -7.85
C ALA A 179 5.84 2.13 -7.82
N SER A 180 5.47 1.25 -6.88
CA SER A 180 4.09 0.80 -6.64
C SER A 180 3.61 1.29 -5.28
N ASP A 181 2.33 1.66 -5.22
CA ASP A 181 1.60 1.83 -3.96
C ASP A 181 1.25 0.43 -3.39
N ASP A 182 1.18 0.29 -2.07
CA ASP A 182 0.89 -0.99 -1.41
C ASP A 182 -0.18 -0.84 -0.32
N PHE A 183 -1.05 -1.86 -0.19
CA PHE A 183 -1.92 -2.08 0.96
C PHE A 183 -1.65 -3.49 1.52
N ALA A 184 -1.46 -3.61 2.84
CA ALA A 184 -1.36 -4.89 3.52
C ALA A 184 -2.14 -4.95 4.85
N HIS A 185 -2.74 -6.10 5.14
CA HIS A 185 -3.36 -6.46 6.42
C HIS A 185 -2.73 -7.76 6.93
N ALA A 186 -2.22 -7.75 8.17
CA ALA A 186 -1.60 -8.91 8.80
C ALA A 186 -2.07 -9.08 10.26
N ILE A 187 -2.17 -10.33 10.73
CA ILE A 187 -2.56 -10.69 12.10
C ILE A 187 -1.67 -11.82 12.58
N ASP A 188 -1.07 -11.66 13.77
CA ASP A 188 -0.25 -12.68 14.44
C ASP A 188 0.86 -13.27 13.54
N GLY A 189 1.61 -12.39 12.88
CA GLY A 189 2.67 -12.73 11.92
C GLY A 189 2.19 -13.17 10.54
N ARG A 190 0.88 -13.34 10.31
CA ARG A 190 0.33 -13.89 9.06
C ARG A 190 -0.26 -12.80 8.18
N LEU A 191 0.18 -12.75 6.92
CA LEU A 191 -0.41 -11.89 5.90
C LEU A 191 -1.83 -12.37 5.56
N ILE A 192 -2.83 -11.53 5.83
CA ILE A 192 -4.24 -11.81 5.57
C ILE A 192 -4.61 -11.38 4.15
N THR A 193 -4.29 -10.14 3.79
CA THR A 193 -4.61 -9.54 2.48
C THR A 193 -3.50 -8.56 2.08
N GLN A 194 -2.94 -8.66 0.87
CA GLN A 194 -2.09 -7.62 0.25
C GLN A 194 -2.54 -7.34 -1.19
N PHE A 195 -2.45 -6.09 -1.63
CA PHE A 195 -2.60 -5.67 -3.02
C PHE A 195 -2.00 -4.29 -3.29
N GLU A 196 -1.58 -4.03 -4.53
CA GLU A 196 -1.36 -2.68 -5.06
C GLU A 196 -2.72 -2.01 -5.30
N PRO A 197 -3.03 -0.80 -4.77
CA PRO A 197 -4.34 -0.16 -4.89
C PRO A 197 -4.85 -0.02 -6.34
N LEU A 198 -3.98 0.36 -7.28
CA LEU A 198 -4.29 0.44 -8.72
C LEU A 198 -4.59 -0.93 -9.36
N ALA A 199 -4.03 -2.01 -8.81
CA ALA A 199 -4.23 -3.38 -9.26
C ALA A 199 -4.98 -4.24 -8.22
N SER A 200 -5.92 -3.63 -7.49
CA SER A 200 -6.64 -4.21 -6.33
C SER A 200 -7.49 -5.48 -6.60
N HIS A 201 -7.50 -5.96 -7.85
CA HIS A 201 -7.99 -7.28 -8.25
C HIS A 201 -6.95 -8.40 -8.10
N LEU A 202 -5.65 -8.08 -8.06
CA LEU A 202 -4.51 -8.98 -7.86
C LEU A 202 -4.18 -9.11 -6.36
N ARG A 203 -5.10 -9.68 -5.59
CA ARG A 203 -4.96 -9.83 -4.13
C ARG A 203 -4.20 -11.10 -3.76
N SER A 204 -3.40 -11.04 -2.69
CA SER A 204 -2.68 -12.18 -2.09
C SER A 204 -2.86 -12.23 -0.56
N GLY A 205 -2.36 -13.29 0.09
CA GLY A 205 -2.50 -13.53 1.54
C GLY A 205 -3.28 -14.81 1.88
N ASP A 206 -3.46 -15.07 3.17
CA ASP A 206 -4.20 -16.22 3.71
C ASP A 206 -5.74 -16.11 3.54
N ASP A 207 -6.28 -14.89 3.44
CA ASP A 207 -7.70 -14.60 3.21
C ASP A 207 -7.83 -13.34 2.31
N PRO A 208 -7.46 -13.45 1.01
CA PRO A 208 -7.32 -12.29 0.12
C PRO A 208 -8.66 -11.64 -0.25
N ASP A 209 -9.79 -12.29 0.03
CA ASP A 209 -11.13 -11.77 -0.25
C ASP A 209 -11.86 -11.24 1.01
N ARG A 210 -11.22 -11.29 2.19
CA ARG A 210 -11.81 -10.87 3.48
C ARG A 210 -12.52 -9.52 3.44
N TRP A 211 -11.96 -8.57 2.68
CA TRP A 211 -12.40 -7.18 2.60
C TRP A 211 -13.13 -6.84 1.28
N ILE A 212 -13.41 -7.83 0.42
CA ILE A 212 -14.04 -7.66 -0.90
C ILE A 212 -15.44 -7.01 -0.86
N GLY A 213 -16.07 -6.95 0.33
CA GLY A 213 -17.24 -6.11 0.60
C GLY A 213 -16.87 -4.63 0.54
N ALA A 214 -16.12 -4.17 1.54
CA ALA A 214 -15.69 -2.78 1.68
C ALA A 214 -14.93 -2.25 0.46
N MET A 215 -14.03 -3.05 -0.14
CA MET A 215 -13.31 -2.63 -1.36
C MET A 215 -14.24 -2.21 -2.50
N ARG A 216 -15.37 -2.92 -2.70
CA ARG A 216 -16.36 -2.60 -3.74
C ARG A 216 -17.11 -1.30 -3.47
N ASP A 217 -17.39 -1.06 -2.19
CA ASP A 217 -18.16 0.10 -1.73
C ASP A 217 -17.27 1.36 -1.70
N LEU A 218 -15.95 1.18 -1.59
CA LEU A 218 -14.90 2.21 -1.71
C LEU A 218 -14.35 2.40 -3.14
N GLY A 219 -14.91 1.72 -4.15
CA GLY A 219 -14.55 1.93 -5.55
C GLY A 219 -13.25 1.27 -6.04
N LEU A 220 -12.59 0.43 -5.24
CA LEU A 220 -11.43 -0.34 -5.67
C LEU A 220 -11.81 -1.38 -6.73
N GLY A 221 -10.94 -1.61 -7.71
CA GLY A 221 -11.17 -2.55 -8.83
C GLY A 221 -11.07 -4.01 -8.36
N LEU A 222 -12.01 -4.86 -8.77
CA LEU A 222 -12.16 -6.21 -8.23
C LEU A 222 -12.20 -7.34 -9.26
N ASN A 223 -12.60 -7.04 -10.50
CA ASN A 223 -12.94 -8.04 -11.53
C ASN A 223 -11.85 -8.20 -12.59
N GLY A 224 -10.92 -7.24 -12.71
CA GLY A 224 -9.79 -7.28 -13.65
C GLY A 224 -9.36 -5.89 -14.14
N PHE A 225 -8.42 -5.86 -15.09
CA PHE A 225 -7.97 -4.64 -15.77
C PHE A 225 -9.04 -3.94 -16.64
N ASP A 226 -10.20 -4.57 -16.84
CA ASP A 226 -11.36 -4.00 -17.54
C ASP A 226 -12.31 -3.20 -16.60
N ASP A 227 -12.11 -3.25 -15.28
CA ASP A 227 -12.79 -2.33 -14.35
C ASP A 227 -12.29 -0.90 -14.55
N PRO A 228 -13.13 0.14 -14.29
CA PRO A 228 -12.65 1.52 -14.20
C PRO A 228 -11.53 1.65 -13.16
N LEU A 229 -10.49 2.42 -13.48
CA LEU A 229 -9.48 2.79 -12.49
C LEU A 229 -10.13 3.64 -11.37
N PRO A 230 -9.76 3.44 -10.08
CA PRO A 230 -10.21 4.31 -9.00
C PRO A 230 -9.73 5.75 -9.25
N GLU A 231 -10.56 6.74 -8.88
CA GLU A 231 -10.23 8.17 -9.05
C GLU A 231 -9.12 8.60 -8.07
N ASP A 232 -9.22 8.19 -6.81
CA ASP A 232 -8.14 8.20 -5.82
C ASP A 232 -7.88 6.78 -5.26
N PRO A 233 -6.94 6.01 -5.85
CA PRO A 233 -6.60 4.67 -5.38
C PRO A 233 -6.01 4.65 -3.96
N ILE A 234 -5.19 5.65 -3.61
CA ILE A 234 -4.51 5.70 -2.32
C ILE A 234 -5.46 6.17 -1.21
N GLY A 235 -6.31 7.16 -1.48
CA GLY A 235 -7.41 7.57 -0.63
C GLY A 235 -8.41 6.42 -0.37
N ALA A 236 -8.72 5.61 -1.40
CA ALA A 236 -9.55 4.41 -1.23
C ALA A 236 -8.87 3.32 -0.36
N ALA A 237 -7.54 3.15 -0.46
CA ALA A 237 -6.78 2.25 0.41
C ALA A 237 -6.75 2.74 1.87
N PHE A 238 -6.61 4.05 2.09
CA PHE A 238 -6.71 4.66 3.43
C PHE A 238 -8.12 4.63 3.99
N ALA A 239 -9.15 4.78 3.16
CA ALA A 239 -10.53 4.58 3.57
C ALA A 239 -10.78 3.14 4.02
N LEU A 240 -10.19 2.14 3.34
CA LEU A 240 -10.24 0.73 3.76
C LEU A 240 -9.51 0.51 5.10
N ALA A 241 -8.34 1.11 5.28
CA ALA A 241 -7.65 1.07 6.58
C ALA A 241 -8.50 1.68 7.70
N GLY A 242 -9.20 2.78 7.44
CA GLY A 242 -10.19 3.36 8.36
C GLY A 242 -11.36 2.42 8.68
N VAL A 243 -11.87 1.66 7.70
CA VAL A 243 -12.94 0.66 7.90
C VAL A 243 -12.48 -0.51 8.79
N ILE A 244 -11.24 -0.97 8.64
CA ILE A 244 -10.69 -2.09 9.43
C ILE A 244 -10.33 -1.64 10.85
N THR A 245 -9.71 -0.46 10.99
CA THR A 245 -9.14 0.00 12.26
C THR A 245 -10.12 0.78 13.12
N GLY A 246 -11.04 1.53 12.52
CA GLY A 246 -11.84 2.55 13.18
C GLY A 246 -11.03 3.82 13.54
N VAL A 247 -9.80 3.98 13.04
CA VAL A 247 -8.97 5.16 13.28
C VAL A 247 -9.31 6.25 12.27
N ASP A 248 -9.54 7.47 12.75
CA ASP A 248 -9.86 8.63 11.92
C ASP A 248 -8.57 9.35 11.46
N LEU A 249 -7.92 8.81 10.43
CA LEU A 249 -6.75 9.44 9.81
C LEU A 249 -7.15 10.79 9.17
N SER A 250 -6.46 11.85 9.58
CA SER A 250 -6.66 13.23 9.14
C SER A 250 -5.38 14.06 9.39
N PRO A 251 -5.23 15.29 8.85
CA PRO A 251 -4.04 16.12 9.05
C PRO A 251 -3.72 16.43 10.53
N ALA A 252 -4.72 16.37 11.41
CA ALA A 252 -4.54 16.55 12.85
C ALA A 252 -3.65 15.46 13.51
N LEU A 253 -3.29 14.40 12.78
CA LEU A 253 -2.24 13.45 13.16
C LEU A 253 -0.86 14.13 13.26
N LEU A 254 -0.56 15.06 12.34
CA LEU A 254 0.77 15.68 12.22
C LEU A 254 1.00 16.75 13.30
N GLU A 255 -0.08 17.29 13.86
CA GLU A 255 -0.10 18.21 15.00
C GLU A 255 0.15 17.51 16.35
N MET A 256 0.36 16.18 16.36
CA MET A 256 0.66 15.40 17.56
C MET A 256 2.17 15.33 17.81
N THR A 257 2.56 15.14 19.09
CA THR A 257 3.94 14.77 19.44
C THR A 257 4.13 13.27 19.19
N PHE A 258 5.07 12.94 18.30
CA PHE A 258 5.50 11.58 17.98
C PHE A 258 6.58 11.13 18.96
N LEU A 259 6.67 9.83 19.22
CA LEU A 259 7.98 9.23 19.48
C LEU A 259 8.62 8.93 18.12
N ALA A 260 9.86 9.32 17.90
CA ALA A 260 10.54 9.13 16.61
C ALA A 260 12.02 8.77 16.79
N GLY A 261 12.57 8.05 15.82
CA GLY A 261 13.97 7.62 15.82
C GLY A 261 14.38 7.02 14.46
N THR A 262 15.68 6.73 14.29
CA THR A 262 16.23 6.23 13.03
C THR A 262 16.18 4.70 12.93
N THR A 263 15.77 4.19 11.77
CA THR A 263 15.78 2.76 11.43
C THR A 263 17.19 2.31 11.03
N ASN A 264 17.61 1.16 11.57
CA ASN A 264 18.93 0.60 11.27
C ASN A 264 18.94 0.05 9.82
N PRO A 265 19.83 0.53 8.91
CA PRO A 265 19.79 0.17 7.50
C PRO A 265 20.24 -1.27 7.17
N ASP A 266 20.74 -2.01 8.16
CA ASP A 266 21.21 -3.40 8.05
C ASP A 266 20.13 -4.47 8.38
N ASP A 267 18.89 -4.09 8.74
CA ASP A 267 17.84 -4.96 9.35
C ASP A 267 16.49 -5.02 8.60
#